data_AF-A0AAD5AYP6-F1
#
_entry.id   AF-A0AAD5AYP6-F1
#
_cell.length_a   1.000
_cell.length_b   1.000
_cell.length_c   1.000
_cell.angle_alpha   90.00
_cell.angle_beta   90.00
_cell.angle_gamma   90.00
#
_symmetry.space_group_name_H-M   'P 1'
#
loop_
_entity.id
_entity.type
_entity.pdbx_description
1 polymer ?
#
loop_
_entity_poly.entity_id
_entity_poly.type
_entity_poly.pdbx_seq_one_letter_code
_entity_poly.pdbx_strand_id
1 'polypeptide(L)'
;SIDVKKEKGRFVVTCTKGNWVPAQADKEITLDNKDESSGEYTCGEENNDDKFKTITIRFRTCDNCIEIDAPSLTGIIVGNIVTTFLIGYAVYSIVSQPKGKTFSGNK
;
A
#
# COMPACT_ATOMS: atom_id res chain seq x y z
N SER A 1 -21.76 -14.70 -18.50
CA SER A 1 -21.59 -14.18 -17.13
C SER A 1 -20.11 -13.94 -16.94
N ILE A 2 -19.71 -12.98 -16.12
CA ILE A 2 -18.29 -12.69 -15.88
C ILE A 2 -17.99 -13.14 -14.45
N ASP A 3 -16.90 -13.88 -14.27
CA ASP A 3 -16.40 -14.37 -12.99
C ASP A 3 -15.00 -13.80 -12.75
N VAL A 4 -14.71 -13.40 -11.51
CA VAL A 4 -13.43 -12.79 -11.13
C VAL A 4 -12.83 -13.58 -9.97
N LYS A 5 -11.65 -14.16 -10.19
CA LYS A 5 -10.91 -14.93 -9.17
C LYS A 5 -9.56 -14.28 -8.90
N LYS A 6 -9.01 -14.51 -7.72
CA LYS A 6 -7.64 -14.11 -7.37
C LYS A 6 -6.78 -15.35 -7.20
N GLU A 7 -5.80 -15.54 -8.08
CA GLU A 7 -4.84 -16.65 -8.01
C GLU A 7 -3.42 -16.11 -7.87
N LYS A 8 -2.70 -16.55 -6.82
CA LYS A 8 -1.28 -16.20 -6.58
C LYS A 8 -0.96 -14.70 -6.69
N GLY A 9 -1.89 -13.83 -6.29
CA GLY A 9 -1.71 -12.38 -6.33
C GLY A 9 -2.12 -11.69 -7.64
N ARG A 10 -2.53 -12.45 -8.66
CA ARG A 10 -3.10 -11.92 -9.92
C ARG A 10 -4.61 -12.09 -9.95
N PHE A 11 -5.27 -11.28 -10.77
CA PHE A 11 -6.72 -11.36 -10.98
C PHE A 11 -6.98 -12.11 -12.28
N VAL A 12 -7.78 -13.17 -12.22
CA VAL A 12 -8.19 -13.96 -13.37
C VAL A 12 -9.66 -13.68 -13.63
N VAL A 13 -9.94 -13.10 -14.79
CA VAL A 13 -11.28 -12.71 -15.22
C VAL A 13 -11.75 -13.71 -16.26
N THR A 14 -12.81 -14.45 -15.97
CA THR A 14 -13.34 -15.51 -16.82
C THR A 14 -14.67 -15.09 -17.43
N CYS A 15 -14.84 -15.29 -18.74
CA CYS A 15 -16.15 -15.20 -19.35
C CYS A 15 -16.80 -16.56 -19.55
N THR A 16 -17.93 -16.79 -18.88
CA THR A 16 -18.67 -18.06 -18.93
C THR A 16 -19.71 -18.14 -20.05
N LYS A 17 -20.11 -17.00 -20.65
CA LYS A 17 -21.11 -16.96 -21.72
C LYS A 17 -20.68 -15.99 -22.82
N GLY A 18 -19.78 -16.45 -23.70
CA GLY A 18 -19.26 -15.68 -24.82
C GLY A 18 -17.73 -15.67 -24.86
N ASN A 19 -17.19 -14.77 -25.69
CA ASN A 19 -15.76 -14.51 -25.82
C ASN A 19 -15.47 -13.04 -25.44
N TRP A 20 -14.22 -12.77 -25.07
CA TRP A 20 -13.77 -11.39 -24.88
C TRP A 20 -13.67 -10.66 -26.21
N VAL A 21 -14.03 -9.39 -26.22
CA VAL A 21 -13.92 -8.52 -27.39
C VAL A 21 -12.79 -7.52 -27.14
N PRO A 22 -11.81 -7.39 -28.07
CA PRO A 22 -11.70 -8.07 -29.37
C PRO A 22 -11.37 -9.56 -29.25
N ALA A 23 -11.89 -10.37 -30.18
CA ALA A 23 -12.00 -11.84 -30.19
C ALA A 23 -10.67 -12.64 -30.25
N GLN A 24 -9.58 -12.09 -29.72
CA GLN A 24 -8.23 -12.67 -29.75
C GLN A 24 -7.76 -13.20 -28.40
N ALA A 25 -8.58 -13.07 -27.34
CA ALA A 25 -8.23 -13.55 -26.00
C ALA A 25 -8.96 -14.84 -25.66
N ASP A 26 -8.24 -15.77 -25.02
CA ASP A 26 -8.79 -16.95 -24.36
C ASP A 26 -9.95 -16.57 -23.42
N LYS A 27 -10.82 -17.52 -23.06
CA LYS A 27 -11.97 -17.28 -22.15
C LYS A 27 -11.57 -16.69 -20.79
N GLU A 28 -10.30 -16.77 -20.44
CA GLU A 28 -9.70 -16.25 -19.22
C GLU A 28 -8.64 -15.19 -19.55
N ILE A 29 -8.77 -14.01 -18.93
CA ILE A 29 -7.76 -12.96 -18.98
C ILE A 29 -7.11 -12.88 -17.60
N THR A 30 -5.78 -13.01 -17.57
CA THR A 30 -5.01 -12.76 -16.35
C THR A 30 -4.55 -11.31 -16.33
N LEU A 31 -4.98 -10.57 -15.33
CA LEU A 31 -4.61 -9.18 -15.09
C LEU A 31 -3.60 -9.12 -13.97
N ASP A 32 -2.49 -8.42 -14.24
CA ASP A 32 -1.57 -8.02 -13.18
C ASP A 32 -2.22 -6.90 -12.36
N ASN A 33 -1.91 -6.86 -11.08
CA ASN A 33 -2.33 -5.77 -10.21
C ASN A 33 -1.47 -4.55 -10.55
N LYS A 34 -1.81 -3.83 -11.62
CA LYS A 34 -1.18 -2.60 -12.10
C LYS A 34 -2.26 -1.66 -12.61
N ASP A 35 -2.07 -0.36 -12.45
CA ASP A 35 -2.99 0.64 -12.99
C ASP A 35 -3.18 0.52 -14.52
N GLU A 36 -2.13 0.13 -15.26
CA GLU A 36 -2.18 -0.16 -16.71
C GLU A 36 -3.20 -1.25 -17.08
N SER A 37 -3.41 -2.23 -16.20
CA SER A 37 -4.40 -3.30 -16.38
C SER A 37 -5.82 -2.84 -16.01
N SER A 38 -6.00 -1.58 -15.62
CA SER A 38 -7.33 -1.01 -15.41
C SER A 38 -7.96 -0.64 -16.74
N GLY A 39 -9.21 -1.05 -16.93
CA GLY A 39 -9.89 -0.83 -18.19
C GLY A 39 -11.30 -1.39 -18.19
N GLU A 40 -11.97 -1.19 -19.31
CA GLU A 40 -13.27 -1.78 -19.58
C GLU A 40 -13.07 -3.09 -20.35
N TYR A 41 -13.64 -4.16 -19.80
CA TYR A 41 -13.60 -5.48 -20.39
C TYR A 41 -14.99 -5.88 -20.80
N THR A 42 -15.17 -6.14 -22.09
CA THR A 42 -16.46 -6.52 -22.65
C THR A 42 -16.43 -8.00 -23.00
N CYS A 43 -17.34 -8.77 -22.42
CA CYS A 43 -17.61 -10.13 -22.87
C CYS A 43 -19.01 -10.22 -23.48
N GLY A 44 -19.11 -10.84 -24.65
CA GLY A 44 -20.39 -11.20 -25.24
C GLY A 44 -20.25 -12.21 -26.37
N GLU A 45 -21.35 -12.43 -27.07
CA GLU A 45 -21.44 -13.37 -28.18
C GLU A 45 -21.62 -12.54 -29.46
N GLU A 46 -20.77 -12.74 -30.46
CA GLU A 46 -20.71 -11.95 -31.70
C GLU A 46 -22.05 -11.85 -32.47
N ASN A 47 -23.01 -12.73 -32.15
CA ASN A 47 -24.31 -12.83 -32.81
C ASN A 47 -25.53 -12.40 -31.95
N ASN A 48 -25.33 -11.80 -30.76
CA ASN A 48 -26.43 -11.29 -29.93
C ASN A 48 -26.01 -10.05 -29.14
N ASP A 49 -26.43 -8.86 -29.61
CA ASP A 49 -26.17 -7.57 -28.94
C ASP A 49 -26.69 -7.52 -27.49
N ASP A 50 -27.80 -8.19 -27.20
CA ASP A 50 -28.39 -8.23 -25.85
C ASP A 50 -27.57 -9.04 -24.82
N LYS A 51 -26.47 -9.68 -25.24
CA LYS A 51 -25.62 -10.51 -24.37
C LYS A 51 -24.24 -9.91 -24.09
N PHE A 52 -23.93 -8.72 -24.60
CA PHE A 52 -22.69 -8.04 -24.21
C PHE A 52 -22.80 -7.53 -22.77
N LYS A 53 -21.83 -7.94 -21.94
CA LYS A 53 -21.65 -7.44 -20.57
C LYS A 53 -20.30 -6.77 -20.48
N THR A 54 -20.33 -5.49 -20.12
CA THR A 54 -19.13 -4.69 -19.86
C THR A 54 -18.88 -4.65 -18.35
N ILE A 55 -17.65 -4.92 -17.94
CA ILE A 55 -17.17 -4.72 -16.57
C ILE A 55 -16.01 -3.74 -16.59
N THR A 56 -16.05 -2.74 -15.72
CA THR A 56 -14.93 -1.81 -15.53
C THR A 56 -14.09 -2.28 -14.34
N ILE A 57 -12.85 -2.69 -14.61
CA ILE A 57 -11.91 -3.11 -13.56
C ILE A 57 -10.96 -1.94 -13.30
N ARG A 58 -10.88 -1.51 -12.05
CA ARG A 58 -9.95 -0.46 -11.62
C ARG A 58 -9.05 -1.01 -10.53
N PHE A 59 -7.79 -1.23 -10.87
CA PHE A 59 -6.75 -1.48 -9.88
C PHE A 59 -6.42 -0.19 -9.16
N ARG A 60 -6.14 -0.29 -7.86
CA ARG A 60 -5.57 0.77 -7.04
C ARG A 60 -4.38 0.17 -6.34
N THR A 61 -3.25 0.22 -7.02
CA THR A 61 -1.97 -0.25 -6.49
C THR A 61 -1.27 0.91 -5.81
N CYS A 62 -0.52 0.62 -4.75
CA CYS A 62 0.24 1.66 -4.08
C CYS A 62 1.69 1.20 -3.90
N ASP A 63 2.55 1.66 -4.79
CA ASP A 63 3.98 1.30 -4.82
C ASP A 63 4.78 1.93 -3.66
N ASN A 64 4.20 2.93 -2.97
CA ASN A 64 4.84 3.63 -1.85
C ASN A 64 3.97 3.70 -0.59
N CYS A 65 2.93 2.87 -0.49
CA CYS A 65 2.14 2.84 0.73
C CYS A 65 2.89 2.07 1.80
N ILE A 66 3.08 2.72 2.95
CA ILE A 66 3.48 2.03 4.17
C ILE A 66 2.21 1.49 4.79
N GLU A 67 2.12 0.17 4.89
CA GLU A 67 1.07 -0.49 5.65
C GLU A 67 1.38 -0.32 7.14
N ILE A 68 0.68 0.61 7.78
CA ILE A 68 0.87 0.92 9.21
C ILE A 68 -0.17 0.13 9.99
N ASP A 69 0.25 -0.97 10.59
CA ASP A 69 -0.53 -1.67 11.61
C ASP A 69 -0.43 -0.92 12.96
N ALA A 70 -1.41 -1.13 13.83
CA ALA A 70 -1.47 -0.61 15.18
C ALA A 70 -0.17 -0.76 16.00
N PRO A 71 0.53 -1.93 16.04
CA PRO A 71 1.75 -2.06 16.82
C PRO A 71 2.90 -1.22 16.24
N SER A 72 3.01 -1.10 14.92
CA SER A 72 4.01 -0.25 14.26
C SER A 72 3.81 1.22 14.62
N LEU A 73 2.55 1.68 14.57
CA LEU A 73 2.19 3.06 14.95
C LEU A 73 2.49 3.32 16.42
N THR A 74 2.10 2.41 17.30
CA THR A 74 2.35 2.53 18.74
C THR A 74 3.86 2.56 19.05
N GLY A 75 4.66 1.73 18.39
CA GLY A 75 6.12 1.72 18.55
C GLY A 75 6.75 3.07 18.20
N ILE A 76 6.32 3.69 17.10
CA ILE A 76 6.79 5.03 16.70
C ILE A 76 6.42 6.09 17.76
N ILE A 77 5.19 6.07 18.26
CA ILE A 77 4.72 7.04 19.25
C ILE A 77 5.51 6.90 20.55
N VAL A 78 5.61 5.68 21.09
CA VAL A 78 6.33 5.42 22.34
C VAL A 78 7.83 5.74 22.20
N GLY A 79 8.44 5.34 21.08
CA GLY A 79 9.84 5.63 20.79
C GLY A 79 10.14 7.13 20.76
N ASN A 80 9.25 7.93 20.16
CA ASN A 80 9.39 9.39 20.16
C ASN A 80 9.32 9.97 21.57
N ILE A 81 8.33 9.55 22.38
CA ILE A 81 8.17 10.03 23.76
C ILE A 81 9.44 9.75 24.58
N VAL A 82 9.94 8.51 24.55
CA VAL A 82 11.15 8.11 25.28
C VAL A 82 12.35 8.93 24.82
N THR A 83 12.51 9.11 23.51
CA THR A 83 13.62 9.89 22.93
C THR A 83 13.59 11.33 23.42
N THR A 84 12.42 11.97 23.42
CA THR A 84 12.28 13.35 23.92
C THR A 84 12.66 13.46 25.40
N PHE A 85 12.25 12.50 26.23
CA PHE A 85 12.65 12.50 27.65
C PHE A 85 14.16 12.34 27.82
N LEU A 86 14.79 11.43 27.07
CA LEU A 86 16.24 11.21 27.15
C LEU A 86 17.02 12.45 26.73
N ILE A 87 16.61 13.11 25.64
CA ILE A 87 17.22 14.37 25.19
C ILE A 87 17.06 15.44 26.28
N GLY A 88 15.86 15.60 26.84
CA GLY A 88 15.61 16.56 27.92
C GLY A 88 16.47 16.30 29.15
N TYR A 89 16.59 15.04 29.56
CA TYR A 89 17.43 14.65 30.69
C TYR A 89 18.91 14.90 30.43
N ALA A 90 19.41 14.58 29.23
CA ALA A 90 20.79 14.82 28.84
C ALA A 90 21.14 16.31 28.91
N VAL A 91 20.28 17.18 28.33
CA VAL A 91 20.45 18.63 28.38
C VAL A 91 20.42 19.13 29.82
N TYR A 92 19.45 18.68 30.61
CA TYR A 92 19.35 19.06 32.03
C TYR A 92 20.63 18.68 32.78
N SER A 93 21.14 17.48 32.59
CA SER A 93 22.36 16.99 33.24
C SER A 93 23.59 17.81 32.86
N ILE A 94 23.71 18.26 31.61
CA ILE A 94 24.82 19.13 31.17
C ILE A 94 24.73 20.53 31.79
N VAL A 95 23.54 21.13 31.80
CA VAL A 95 23.34 22.52 32.28
C VAL A 95 23.40 22.61 33.81
N SER A 96 22.94 21.57 34.51
CA SER A 96 22.91 21.53 35.98
C SER A 96 24.26 21.26 36.62
N GLN A 97 25.29 20.89 35.85
CA GLN A 97 26.65 20.85 36.40
C GLN A 97 27.06 22.26 36.83
N PRO A 98 27.36 22.50 38.12
CA PRO A 98 27.91 23.78 38.53
C PRO A 98 29.22 23.97 37.76
N LYS A 99 29.30 25.03 36.95
CA LYS A 99 30.57 25.46 36.34
C LYS A 99 31.59 25.52 37.47
N GLY A 100 32.51 24.56 37.52
CA GLY A 100 33.46 24.43 38.61
C GLY A 100 34.12 25.78 38.86
N LYS A 101 33.93 26.33 40.06
CA LYS A 101 34.71 27.48 40.49
C LYS A 101 36.14 26.98 40.63
N THR A 102 36.96 27.17 39.60
CA THR A 102 38.41 27.07 39.73
C THR A 102 38.87 28.25 40.58
N PHE A 103 38.78 28.10 41.91
CA PHE A 103 39.51 28.96 42.83
C PHE A 103 40.88 28.33 43.06
N SER A 104 41.79 28.52 42.11
CA SER A 104 43.21 28.27 42.32
C SER A 104 43.79 29.46 43.09
N GLY A 105 43.59 29.45 44.42
CA GLY A 105 44.33 30.34 45.30
C GLY A 105 45.79 29.87 45.35
N ASN A 106 46.68 30.61 44.69
CA ASN A 106 48.12 30.41 44.85
C ASN A 106 48.63 31.28 46.00
N LYS A 107 49.39 30.67 46.89
CA LYS A 107 49.95 31.21 48.13
C LYS A 107 51.35 31.77 47.88
#